data_AF-A0A1G0CKZ7-F1
#
_entry.id   AF-A0A1G0CKZ7-F1
#
_cell.length_a   1.000
_cell.length_b   1.000
_cell.length_c   1.000
_cell.angle_alpha   90.00
_cell.angle_beta   90.00
_cell.angle_gamma   90.00
#
_symmetry.space_group_name_H-M   'P 1'
#
loop_
_entity.id
_entity.type
_entity.pdbx_description
1 polymer ?
#
loop_
_entity_poly.entity_id
_entity_poly.type
_entity_poly.pdbx_seq_one_letter_code
_entity_poly.pdbx_strand_id
1 'polypeptide(L)'
;MKKEELILCIKKSGDGRDIELDRLTLADALLFQELLASFTELLQNYDDASKFRLNVFKSSAAVKLEAEESFLKLVENDIDSAMNRKPIRTGALKKWQTLQQVISKSNYSFEFDIVSNGISRRSLISEFKSKPFPSPKKKRTRRIENLTFLFGKLESLDSKAQLHIMPYDKDYSVRINCISEAEARRARDFAYSDVYICAYRSHTPSGDSHEFVDVYPDKDEFKKIQSFYTSYQKLDGQERYSAFIDLNYEIMEKDTDLEIRLFEILKYIRLFDNSTAEEGQLFTILSSLKDYKSHPIIKQTYESLLLRFKSRTKRKTV
;
A
#
# COMPACT_ATOMS: atom_id res chain seq x y z
N MET A 1 -25.52 -32.53 21.98
CA MET A 1 -24.52 -31.47 21.73
C MET A 1 -25.22 -30.13 21.85
N LYS A 2 -24.67 -29.19 22.63
CA LYS A 2 -25.19 -27.82 22.67
C LYS A 2 -24.99 -27.19 21.30
N LYS A 3 -26.06 -26.70 20.69
CA LYS A 3 -25.99 -25.95 19.43
C LYS A 3 -25.86 -24.48 19.79
N GLU A 4 -24.76 -23.89 19.34
CA GLU A 4 -24.59 -22.45 19.34
C GLU A 4 -24.80 -21.94 17.91
N GLU A 5 -25.23 -20.70 17.79
CA GLU A 5 -25.64 -20.11 16.53
C GLU A 5 -25.17 -18.64 16.50
N LEU A 6 -24.73 -18.16 15.34
CA LEU A 6 -24.45 -16.75 15.10
C LEU A 6 -25.45 -16.25 14.05
N ILE A 7 -26.28 -15.27 14.41
CA ILE A 7 -27.42 -14.81 13.61
C ILE A 7 -27.23 -13.34 13.28
N LEU A 8 -27.09 -13.01 11.99
CA LEU A 8 -27.18 -11.63 11.49
C LEU A 8 -28.47 -11.45 10.71
N CYS A 9 -29.27 -10.45 11.07
CA CYS A 9 -30.62 -10.23 10.55
C CYS A 9 -30.78 -8.77 10.09
N ILE A 10 -31.28 -8.55 8.87
CA ILE A 10 -31.80 -7.24 8.45
C ILE A 10 -33.25 -7.14 8.96
N LYS A 11 -33.57 -6.09 9.72
CA LYS A 11 -34.90 -5.92 10.33
C LYS A 11 -35.75 -4.90 9.59
N LYS A 12 -35.21 -3.70 9.38
CA LYS A 12 -35.92 -2.60 8.71
C LYS A 12 -35.04 -1.90 7.70
N SER A 13 -35.63 -1.45 6.60
CA SER A 13 -35.00 -0.49 5.70
C SER A 13 -34.96 0.92 6.31
N GLY A 14 -34.19 1.83 5.69
CA GLY A 14 -34.02 3.18 6.20
C GLY A 14 -35.26 4.07 6.15
N ASP A 15 -36.31 3.64 5.46
CA ASP A 15 -37.66 4.23 5.49
C ASP A 15 -38.56 3.64 6.60
N GLY A 16 -38.05 2.69 7.39
CA GLY A 16 -38.75 2.07 8.52
C GLY A 16 -39.61 0.85 8.18
N ARG A 17 -39.64 0.42 6.90
CA ARG A 17 -40.36 -0.79 6.46
C ARG A 17 -39.66 -2.06 6.95
N ASP A 18 -40.44 -3.04 7.41
CA ASP A 18 -39.92 -4.34 7.83
C ASP A 18 -39.43 -5.17 6.62
N ILE A 19 -38.29 -5.84 6.79
CA ILE A 19 -37.65 -6.64 5.75
C ILE A 19 -37.94 -8.13 5.95
N GLU A 20 -38.69 -8.69 5.02
CA GLU A 20 -39.04 -10.12 4.93
C GLU A 20 -38.39 -10.73 3.68
N LEU A 21 -37.89 -11.97 3.78
CA LEU A 21 -37.14 -12.62 2.69
C LEU A 21 -38.00 -12.83 1.43
N ASP A 22 -39.30 -13.05 1.59
CA ASP A 22 -40.25 -13.25 0.49
C ASP A 22 -40.80 -11.93 -0.10
N ARG A 23 -40.36 -10.78 0.44
CA ARG A 23 -40.80 -9.44 0.02
C ARG A 23 -39.64 -8.42 -0.04
N LEU A 24 -38.52 -8.85 -0.61
CA LEU A 24 -37.36 -7.98 -0.82
C LEU A 24 -37.58 -7.04 -2.00
N THR A 25 -37.25 -5.77 -1.82
CA THR A 25 -36.96 -4.87 -2.94
C THR A 25 -35.60 -5.20 -3.54
N LEU A 26 -35.30 -4.64 -4.71
CA LEU A 26 -33.98 -4.80 -5.33
C LEU A 26 -32.84 -4.34 -4.40
N ALA A 27 -33.04 -3.24 -3.67
CA ALA A 27 -32.05 -2.73 -2.73
C ALA A 27 -31.82 -3.69 -1.56
N ASP A 28 -32.90 -4.25 -0.99
CA ASP A 28 -32.81 -5.23 0.10
C ASP A 28 -32.11 -6.52 -0.37
N ALA A 29 -32.42 -6.96 -1.58
CA ALA A 29 -31.84 -8.16 -2.17
C ALA A 29 -30.33 -8.02 -2.42
N LEU A 30 -29.89 -6.85 -2.92
CA LEU A 30 -28.46 -6.56 -3.11
C LEU A 30 -27.71 -6.51 -1.77
N LEU A 31 -28.29 -5.87 -0.75
CA LEU A 31 -27.72 -5.84 0.60
C LEU A 31 -27.64 -7.25 1.20
N PHE A 32 -28.72 -8.03 1.07
CA PHE A 32 -28.77 -9.40 1.56
C PHE A 32 -27.72 -10.29 0.86
N GLN A 33 -27.56 -10.14 -0.45
CA GLN A 33 -26.52 -10.82 -1.22
C GLN A 33 -25.12 -10.45 -0.71
N GLU A 34 -24.85 -9.17 -0.45
CA GLU A 34 -23.57 -8.70 0.07
C GLU A 34 -23.27 -9.26 1.47
N LEU A 35 -24.29 -9.35 2.35
CA LEU A 35 -24.16 -10.00 3.66
C LEU A 35 -23.86 -11.49 3.54
N LEU A 36 -24.59 -12.20 2.68
CA LEU A 36 -24.42 -13.63 2.46
C LEU A 36 -23.02 -13.94 1.91
N ALA A 37 -22.56 -13.14 0.94
CA ALA A 37 -21.22 -13.25 0.40
C ALA A 37 -20.16 -12.97 1.48
N SER A 38 -20.32 -11.91 2.26
CA SER A 38 -19.42 -11.55 3.36
C SER A 38 -19.29 -12.66 4.40
N PHE A 39 -20.41 -13.29 4.79
CA PHE A 39 -20.42 -14.44 5.69
C PHE A 39 -19.75 -15.66 5.07
N THR A 40 -20.02 -15.96 3.80
CA THR A 40 -19.43 -17.12 3.13
C THR A 40 -17.92 -16.99 3.01
N GLU A 41 -17.43 -15.81 2.60
CA GLU A 41 -16.01 -15.50 2.54
C GLU A 41 -15.32 -15.54 3.92
N LEU A 42 -16.06 -15.26 4.98
CA LEU A 42 -15.56 -15.35 6.35
C LEU A 42 -15.29 -16.80 6.73
N LEU A 43 -16.24 -17.70 6.45
CA LEU A 43 -16.15 -19.13 6.76
C LEU A 43 -15.04 -19.84 5.99
N GLN A 44 -14.74 -19.38 4.78
CA GLN A 44 -13.64 -19.91 3.97
C GLN A 44 -12.24 -19.72 4.62
N ASN A 45 -12.09 -18.85 5.62
CA ASN A 45 -10.82 -18.69 6.35
C ASN A 45 -10.64 -19.67 7.51
N TYR A 46 -11.58 -20.60 7.71
CA TYR A 46 -11.49 -21.63 8.73
C TYR A 46 -11.09 -22.96 8.06
N ASP A 47 -10.07 -23.63 8.60
CA ASP A 47 -9.51 -24.86 8.01
C ASP A 47 -10.56 -25.97 7.81
N ASP A 48 -11.61 -25.97 8.64
CA ASP A 48 -12.75 -26.90 8.57
C ASP A 48 -14.06 -26.20 8.15
N ALA A 49 -14.05 -25.43 7.07
CA ALA A 49 -15.22 -24.68 6.58
C ALA A 49 -16.48 -25.56 6.38
N SER A 50 -16.31 -26.87 6.12
CA SER A 50 -17.40 -27.85 5.95
C SER A 50 -18.22 -28.13 7.21
N LYS A 51 -17.71 -27.76 8.40
CA LYS A 51 -18.41 -27.93 9.68
C LYS A 51 -19.46 -26.85 9.94
N PHE A 52 -19.47 -25.80 9.13
CA PHE A 52 -20.44 -24.72 9.23
C PHE A 52 -21.66 -25.00 8.34
N ARG A 53 -22.85 -24.73 8.88
CA ARG A 53 -24.08 -24.67 8.08
C ARG A 53 -24.56 -23.24 8.01
N LEU A 54 -24.71 -22.75 6.79
CA LEU A 54 -25.27 -21.44 6.50
C LEU A 54 -26.75 -21.60 6.17
N ASN A 55 -27.61 -21.04 6.99
CA ASN A 55 -29.05 -21.13 6.83
C ASN A 55 -29.65 -19.74 6.59
N VAL A 56 -30.65 -19.67 5.72
CA VAL A 56 -31.46 -18.46 5.46
C VAL A 56 -32.88 -18.73 5.94
N PHE A 57 -33.45 -17.81 6.72
CA PHE A 57 -34.77 -17.98 7.34
C PHE A 57 -35.83 -17.05 6.76
N LYS A 58 -37.08 -17.49 6.78
CA LYS A 58 -38.19 -16.80 6.10
C LYS A 58 -38.66 -15.52 6.82
N SER A 59 -38.57 -15.49 8.16
CA SER A 59 -39.12 -14.40 8.99
C SER A 59 -38.28 -13.12 9.01
N SER A 60 -37.13 -13.11 8.35
CA SER A 60 -36.30 -11.94 8.14
C SER A 60 -35.21 -12.25 7.12
N ALA A 61 -34.69 -11.25 6.39
CA ALA A 61 -33.48 -11.44 5.58
C ALA A 61 -32.28 -11.65 6.51
N ALA A 62 -32.13 -12.88 7.01
CA ALA A 62 -31.19 -13.27 8.03
C ALA A 62 -30.28 -14.39 7.54
N VAL A 63 -29.00 -14.24 7.87
CA VAL A 63 -27.94 -15.22 7.67
C VAL A 63 -27.62 -15.81 9.03
N LYS A 64 -27.78 -17.13 9.16
CA LYS A 64 -27.47 -17.87 10.37
C LYS A 64 -26.32 -18.82 10.11
N LEU A 65 -25.39 -18.84 11.04
CA LEU A 65 -24.31 -19.80 11.11
C LEU A 65 -24.55 -20.79 12.24
N GLU A 66 -24.58 -22.08 11.92
CA GLU A 66 -24.63 -23.17 12.90
C GLU A 66 -23.33 -23.97 12.86
N ALA A 67 -22.71 -24.19 14.03
CA ALA A 67 -21.55 -25.04 14.19
C ALA A 67 -21.45 -25.59 15.63
N GLU A 68 -20.48 -26.46 15.89
CA GLU A 68 -20.20 -26.91 17.27
C GLU A 68 -19.66 -25.75 18.12
N GLU A 69 -19.92 -25.81 19.44
CA GLU A 69 -19.51 -24.78 20.42
C GLU A 69 -18.01 -24.42 20.33
N SER A 70 -17.14 -25.40 20.10
CA SER A 70 -15.69 -25.19 19.93
C SER A 70 -15.36 -24.28 18.74
N PHE A 71 -16.08 -24.43 17.61
CA PHE A 71 -15.88 -23.63 16.41
C PHE A 71 -16.48 -22.24 16.54
N LEU A 72 -17.66 -22.10 17.15
CA LEU A 72 -18.24 -20.78 17.39
C LEU A 72 -17.46 -19.96 18.41
N LYS A 73 -16.82 -20.60 19.40
CA LYS A 73 -15.84 -19.93 20.25
C LYS A 73 -14.66 -19.36 19.47
N LEU A 74 -14.20 -20.01 18.39
CA LEU A 74 -13.16 -19.42 17.52
C LEU A 74 -13.66 -18.18 16.78
N VAL A 75 -14.92 -18.19 16.32
CA VAL A 75 -15.56 -17.02 15.70
C VAL A 75 -15.71 -15.88 16.71
N GLU A 76 -16.19 -16.17 17.92
CA GLU A 76 -16.33 -15.20 19.01
C GLU A 76 -14.98 -14.58 19.41
N ASN A 77 -13.94 -15.42 19.57
CA ASN A 77 -12.58 -14.97 19.88
C ASN A 77 -12.00 -14.05 18.80
N ASP A 78 -12.30 -14.30 17.53
CA ASP A 78 -11.86 -13.45 16.42
C ASP A 78 -12.55 -12.07 16.48
N ILE A 79 -13.85 -12.04 16.75
CA ILE A 79 -14.61 -10.79 16.93
C ILE A 79 -14.05 -9.99 18.11
N ASP A 80 -13.86 -10.64 19.25
CA ASP A 80 -13.29 -10.00 20.44
C ASP A 80 -11.87 -9.52 20.19
N SER A 81 -11.07 -10.26 19.42
CA SER A 81 -9.72 -9.86 19.06
C SER A 81 -9.72 -8.66 18.11
N ALA A 82 -10.62 -8.63 17.11
CA ALA A 82 -10.82 -7.49 16.24
C ALA A 82 -11.22 -6.23 17.02
N MET A 83 -12.17 -6.35 17.94
CA MET A 83 -12.63 -5.26 18.81
C MET A 83 -11.52 -4.72 19.71
N ASN A 84 -10.77 -5.61 20.35
CA ASN A 84 -9.75 -5.25 21.33
C ASN A 84 -8.38 -4.96 20.72
N ARG A 85 -8.28 -4.86 19.39
CA ARG A 85 -7.02 -4.63 18.65
C ARG A 85 -5.94 -5.67 18.95
N LYS A 86 -6.35 -6.90 19.21
CA LYS A 86 -5.46 -8.04 19.46
C LYS A 86 -5.11 -8.74 18.13
N PRO A 87 -4.02 -9.52 18.08
CA PRO A 87 -3.73 -10.37 16.93
C PRO A 87 -4.93 -11.27 16.61
N ILE A 88 -5.27 -11.32 15.33
CA ILE A 88 -6.36 -12.14 14.78
C ILE A 88 -5.78 -12.97 13.63
N ARG A 89 -6.43 -14.10 13.32
CA ARG A 89 -6.01 -14.97 12.22
C ARG A 89 -5.88 -14.21 10.90
N THR A 90 -4.87 -14.58 10.12
CA THR A 90 -4.55 -13.93 8.83
C THR A 90 -5.77 -13.99 7.90
N GLY A 91 -6.14 -12.85 7.31
CA GLY A 91 -7.31 -12.76 6.42
C GLY A 91 -8.64 -12.44 7.13
N ALA A 92 -8.86 -12.96 8.35
CA ALA A 92 -10.12 -12.78 9.08
C ALA A 92 -10.45 -11.31 9.38
N LEU A 93 -9.46 -10.49 9.76
CA LEU A 93 -9.67 -9.06 10.07
C LEU A 93 -10.31 -8.30 8.91
N LYS A 94 -9.84 -8.54 7.68
CA LYS A 94 -10.33 -7.84 6.48
C LYS A 94 -11.77 -8.22 6.18
N LYS A 95 -12.15 -9.48 6.42
CA LYS A 95 -13.54 -9.96 6.25
C LYS A 95 -14.47 -9.35 7.29
N TRP A 96 -14.05 -9.35 8.56
CA TRP A 96 -14.78 -8.67 9.64
C TRP A 96 -14.96 -7.17 9.37
N GLN A 97 -13.94 -6.49 8.84
CA GLN A 97 -14.02 -5.09 8.41
C GLN A 97 -15.00 -4.86 7.26
N THR A 98 -15.04 -5.78 6.30
CA THR A 98 -15.98 -5.71 5.17
C THR A 98 -17.41 -5.81 5.70
N LEU A 99 -17.68 -6.81 6.55
CA LEU A 99 -18.99 -6.96 7.21
C LEU A 99 -19.37 -5.72 8.04
N GLN A 100 -18.42 -5.15 8.77
CA GLN A 100 -18.66 -3.91 9.54
C GLN A 100 -19.01 -2.73 8.64
N GLN A 101 -18.38 -2.60 7.47
CA GLN A 101 -18.71 -1.53 6.53
C GLN A 101 -20.14 -1.67 5.99
N VAL A 102 -20.58 -2.89 5.70
CA VAL A 102 -21.95 -3.15 5.25
C VAL A 102 -22.97 -2.77 6.34
N ILE A 103 -22.71 -3.17 7.60
CA ILE A 103 -23.61 -2.90 8.73
C ILE A 103 -23.61 -1.40 9.13
N SER A 104 -22.47 -0.72 9.02
CA SER A 104 -22.32 0.67 9.50
C SER A 104 -22.71 1.74 8.48
N LYS A 105 -22.59 1.47 7.17
CA LYS A 105 -22.87 2.46 6.11
C LYS A 105 -24.30 2.39 5.58
N SER A 106 -25.04 1.34 5.90
CA SER A 106 -26.40 1.17 5.43
C SER A 106 -27.37 1.92 6.34
N ASN A 107 -28.43 2.46 5.76
CA ASN A 107 -29.55 3.08 6.49
C ASN A 107 -30.48 2.03 7.13
N TYR A 108 -30.08 0.75 7.17
CA TYR A 108 -30.87 -0.36 7.64
C TYR A 108 -30.67 -0.61 9.14
N SER A 109 -31.68 -1.21 9.78
CA SER A 109 -31.53 -1.77 11.12
C SER A 109 -31.17 -3.25 11.04
N PHE A 110 -30.25 -3.66 11.91
CA PHE A 110 -29.77 -5.03 11.99
C PHE A 110 -29.86 -5.54 13.41
N GLU A 111 -30.06 -6.85 13.56
CA GLU A 111 -29.75 -7.60 14.77
C GLU A 111 -28.57 -8.51 14.48
N PHE A 112 -27.60 -8.57 15.39
CA PHE A 112 -26.45 -9.46 15.24
C PHE A 112 -26.15 -10.13 16.57
N ASP A 113 -26.54 -11.40 16.71
CA ASP A 113 -26.56 -12.07 18.01
C ASP A 113 -25.85 -13.42 17.98
N ILE A 114 -25.20 -13.77 19.09
CA ILE A 114 -24.78 -15.13 19.42
C ILE A 114 -25.88 -15.76 20.25
N VAL A 115 -26.42 -16.88 19.78
CA VAL A 115 -27.54 -17.61 20.37
C VAL A 115 -27.06 -18.97 20.86
N SER A 116 -27.45 -19.36 22.07
CA SER A 116 -27.15 -20.68 22.65
C SER A 116 -28.46 -21.32 23.12
N ASN A 117 -28.78 -22.50 22.58
CA ASN A 117 -30.06 -23.19 22.83
C ASN A 117 -31.30 -22.31 22.60
N GLY A 118 -31.29 -21.49 21.55
CA GLY A 118 -32.42 -20.63 21.18
C GLY A 118 -32.54 -19.33 22.00
N ILE A 119 -31.63 -19.07 22.94
CA ILE A 119 -31.62 -17.84 23.75
C ILE A 119 -30.43 -16.98 23.32
N SER A 120 -30.67 -15.68 23.06
CA SER A 120 -29.62 -14.71 22.77
C SER A 120 -28.70 -14.58 23.98
N ARG A 121 -27.43 -14.98 23.81
CA ARG A 121 -26.37 -14.91 24.82
C ARG A 121 -25.69 -13.55 24.80
N ARG A 122 -25.49 -12.97 23.61
CA ARG A 122 -24.78 -11.72 23.41
C ARG A 122 -25.21 -11.06 22.10
N SER A 123 -25.50 -9.76 22.15
CA SER A 123 -25.62 -8.95 20.95
C SER A 123 -24.29 -8.31 20.59
N LEU A 124 -23.97 -8.28 19.30
CA LEU A 124 -22.75 -7.76 18.69
C LEU A 124 -23.01 -6.48 17.89
N ILE A 125 -24.27 -6.07 17.74
CA ILE A 125 -24.61 -4.96 16.84
C ILE A 125 -23.99 -3.63 17.27
N SER A 126 -23.88 -3.42 18.59
CA SER A 126 -23.30 -2.19 19.16
C SER A 126 -21.81 -2.08 18.85
N GLU A 127 -21.10 -3.19 18.89
CA GLU A 127 -19.69 -3.32 18.57
C GLU A 127 -19.43 -3.00 17.10
N PHE A 128 -20.27 -3.53 16.21
CA PHE A 128 -20.16 -3.28 14.77
C PHE A 128 -20.54 -1.85 14.36
N LYS A 129 -21.41 -1.17 15.12
CA LYS A 129 -21.80 0.23 14.87
C LYS A 129 -20.94 1.30 15.57
N SER A 130 -20.20 0.95 16.62
CA SER A 130 -19.53 1.95 17.47
C SER A 130 -18.19 2.46 16.91
N LYS A 131 -17.17 1.60 16.81
CA LYS A 131 -15.82 1.98 16.37
C LYS A 131 -15.34 1.08 15.23
N PRO A 132 -14.73 1.64 14.17
CA PRO A 132 -14.18 0.83 13.09
C PRO A 132 -13.10 -0.10 13.63
N PHE A 133 -13.11 -1.36 13.19
CA PHE A 133 -12.07 -2.32 13.50
C PHE A 133 -10.72 -1.76 13.04
N PRO A 134 -9.65 -1.95 13.84
CA PRO A 134 -8.34 -1.42 13.54
C PRO A 134 -7.90 -1.89 12.16
N SER A 135 -7.47 -0.97 11.29
CA SER A 135 -6.80 -1.36 10.06
C SER A 135 -5.60 -2.24 10.42
N PRO A 136 -5.37 -3.37 9.72
CA PRO A 136 -4.15 -4.12 9.92
C PRO A 136 -3.00 -3.12 9.85
N LYS A 137 -2.20 -3.02 10.92
CA LYS A 137 -0.98 -2.22 10.87
C LYS A 137 -0.25 -2.72 9.64
N LYS A 138 -0.14 -1.87 8.60
CA LYS A 138 0.68 -2.20 7.44
C LYS A 138 2.04 -2.50 8.04
N LYS A 139 2.40 -3.79 8.13
CA LYS A 139 3.78 -4.16 8.40
C LYS A 139 4.52 -3.38 7.32
N ARG A 140 5.36 -2.44 7.73
CA ARG A 140 6.40 -1.92 6.85
C ARG A 140 7.29 -3.13 6.59
N THR A 141 6.88 -4.02 5.70
CA THR A 141 7.84 -4.73 4.88
C THR A 141 8.69 -3.59 4.35
N ARG A 142 9.95 -3.52 4.78
CA ARG A 142 10.95 -2.74 4.06
C ARG A 142 10.75 -3.19 2.61
N ARG A 143 10.12 -2.35 1.79
CA ARG A 143 10.19 -2.52 0.35
C ARG A 143 11.67 -2.40 0.11
N ILE A 144 12.31 -3.51 -0.22
CA ILE A 144 13.65 -3.46 -0.77
C ILE A 144 13.42 -2.84 -2.15
N GLU A 145 13.42 -1.51 -2.17
CA GLU A 145 13.39 -0.69 -3.38
C GLU A 145 14.76 -0.82 -4.01
N ASN A 146 14.96 -1.89 -4.79
CA ASN A 146 16.17 -2.00 -5.60
C ASN A 146 15.97 -1.10 -6.82
N LEU A 147 16.89 -0.17 -7.04
CA LEU A 147 16.95 0.56 -8.30
C LEU A 147 17.18 -0.45 -9.43
N THR A 148 16.35 -0.39 -10.45
CA THR A 148 16.48 -1.16 -11.69
C THR A 148 16.86 -0.21 -12.81
N PHE A 149 17.67 -0.74 -13.72
CA PHE A 149 18.23 -0.04 -14.87
C PHE A 149 17.62 -0.67 -16.11
N LEU A 150 16.78 0.10 -16.79
CA LEU A 150 16.02 -0.36 -17.95
C LEU A 150 16.54 0.34 -19.21
N PHE A 151 16.62 -0.38 -20.31
CA PHE A 151 16.93 0.18 -21.63
C PHE A 151 15.93 -0.34 -22.63
N GLY A 152 15.35 0.57 -23.41
CA GLY A 152 14.27 0.24 -24.32
C GLY A 152 13.68 1.47 -24.97
N LYS A 153 12.59 1.24 -25.70
CA LYS A 153 11.83 2.30 -26.35
C LYS A 153 10.75 2.84 -25.43
N LEU A 154 10.71 4.15 -25.19
CA LEU A 154 9.63 4.79 -24.43
C LEU A 154 8.40 4.93 -25.33
N GLU A 155 7.35 4.15 -25.07
CA GLU A 155 6.21 4.03 -25.98
C GLU A 155 5.16 5.12 -25.78
N SER A 156 4.94 5.58 -24.55
CA SER A 156 3.97 6.64 -24.26
C SER A 156 4.05 7.14 -22.82
N LEU A 157 3.42 8.30 -22.60
CA LEU A 157 3.06 8.83 -21.29
C LEU A 157 1.54 8.88 -21.21
N ASP A 158 0.94 8.06 -20.34
CA ASP A 158 -0.52 8.02 -20.22
C ASP A 158 -1.07 9.22 -19.44
N SER A 159 -2.40 9.40 -19.45
CA SER A 159 -3.08 10.50 -18.77
C SER A 159 -2.92 10.50 -17.24
N LYS A 160 -2.33 9.45 -16.66
CA LYS A 160 -2.05 9.30 -15.23
C LYS A 160 -0.55 9.48 -14.92
N ALA A 161 0.21 10.06 -15.84
CA ALA A 161 1.66 10.25 -15.71
C ALA A 161 2.42 8.91 -15.53
N GLN A 162 1.95 7.85 -16.19
CA GLN A 162 2.62 6.56 -16.19
C GLN A 162 3.38 6.41 -17.52
N LEU A 163 4.63 6.00 -17.41
CA LEU A 163 5.52 5.71 -18.53
C LEU A 163 5.41 4.24 -18.90
N HIS A 164 5.45 3.97 -20.20
CA HIS A 164 5.52 2.62 -20.73
C HIS A 164 6.82 2.48 -21.51
N ILE A 165 7.73 1.63 -21.03
CA ILE A 165 8.96 1.30 -21.74
C ILE A 165 8.86 -0.13 -22.24
N MET A 166 9.20 -0.38 -23.50
CA MET A 166 9.42 -1.73 -24.03
C MET A 166 10.91 -2.05 -23.90
N PRO A 167 11.35 -2.79 -22.87
CA PRO A 167 12.76 -3.09 -22.69
C PRO A 167 13.23 -4.03 -23.79
N TYR A 168 14.42 -3.82 -24.32
CA TYR A 168 14.94 -4.66 -25.41
C TYR A 168 15.28 -6.08 -24.97
N ASP A 169 15.39 -6.32 -23.66
CA ASP A 169 15.66 -7.63 -23.05
C ASP A 169 14.38 -8.37 -22.61
N LYS A 170 13.19 -7.83 -22.90
CA LYS A 170 11.91 -8.41 -22.48
C LYS A 170 10.87 -8.35 -23.59
N ASP A 171 10.00 -9.35 -23.60
CA ASP A 171 8.88 -9.44 -24.56
C ASP A 171 7.61 -8.67 -24.10
N TYR A 172 7.72 -7.82 -23.08
CA TYR A 172 6.59 -7.08 -22.53
C TYR A 172 6.95 -5.67 -22.07
N SER A 173 5.99 -4.76 -22.22
CA SER A 173 6.09 -3.37 -21.77
C SER A 173 6.10 -3.29 -20.24
N VAL A 174 7.10 -2.61 -19.68
CA VAL A 174 7.22 -2.33 -18.26
C VAL A 174 6.58 -0.97 -17.97
N ARG A 175 5.62 -0.98 -17.05
CA ARG A 175 4.95 0.24 -16.58
C ARG A 175 5.72 0.88 -15.43
N ILE A 176 6.02 2.16 -15.55
CA ILE A 176 6.75 2.95 -14.54
C ILE A 176 5.87 4.14 -14.13
N ASN A 177 5.64 4.29 -12.83
CA ASN A 177 4.81 5.36 -12.29
C ASN A 177 5.67 6.61 -12.01
N CYS A 178 5.26 7.79 -12.48
CA CYS A 178 5.78 9.05 -11.97
C CYS A 178 4.96 9.49 -10.75
N ILE A 179 5.64 9.99 -9.72
CA ILE A 179 5.00 10.54 -8.51
C ILE A 179 4.60 12.00 -8.73
N SER A 180 5.34 12.72 -9.58
CA SER A 180 5.13 14.14 -9.84
C SER A 180 4.99 14.47 -11.32
N GLU A 181 4.29 15.57 -11.61
CA GLU A 181 4.20 16.10 -12.98
C GLU A 181 5.58 16.50 -13.52
N ALA A 182 6.50 16.96 -12.65
CA ALA A 182 7.86 17.31 -13.03
C ALA A 182 8.65 16.10 -13.56
N GLU A 183 8.52 14.94 -12.92
CA GLU A 183 9.08 13.67 -13.41
C GLU A 183 8.50 13.28 -14.78
N ALA A 184 7.18 13.36 -14.90
CA ALA A 184 6.49 13.05 -16.14
C ALA A 184 6.95 13.95 -17.29
N ARG A 185 7.13 15.26 -17.02
CA ARG A 185 7.67 16.21 -18.00
C ARG A 185 9.10 15.87 -18.42
N ARG A 186 9.99 15.50 -17.49
CA ARG A 186 11.37 15.09 -17.83
C ARG A 186 11.40 13.89 -18.78
N ALA A 187 10.51 12.93 -18.60
CA ALA A 187 10.44 11.75 -19.46
C ALA A 187 9.71 12.02 -20.79
N ARG A 188 8.77 12.98 -20.81
CA ARG A 188 7.94 13.29 -22.00
C ARG A 188 8.78 13.67 -23.22
N ASP A 189 9.87 14.41 -23.01
CA ASP A 189 10.73 14.89 -24.10
C ASP A 189 11.40 13.74 -24.88
N PHE A 190 11.41 12.53 -24.31
CA PHE A 190 11.99 11.34 -24.91
C PHE A 190 10.95 10.33 -25.40
N ALA A 191 9.66 10.71 -25.45
CA ALA A 191 8.62 9.84 -25.96
C ALA A 191 8.96 9.33 -27.37
N TYR A 192 8.66 8.06 -27.63
CA TYR A 192 8.92 7.33 -28.87
C TYR A 192 10.40 7.15 -29.23
N SER A 193 11.32 7.44 -28.30
CA SER A 193 12.77 7.32 -28.50
C SER A 193 13.37 6.19 -27.65
N ASP A 194 14.56 5.77 -28.04
CA ASP A 194 15.40 4.89 -27.22
C ASP A 194 15.91 5.65 -26.01
N VAL A 195 15.71 5.08 -24.83
CA VAL A 195 16.07 5.71 -23.56
C VAL A 195 16.61 4.72 -22.56
N TYR A 196 17.43 5.23 -21.65
CA TYR A 196 17.86 4.52 -20.47
C TYR A 196 17.14 5.09 -19.24
N ILE A 197 16.45 4.24 -18.49
CA ILE A 197 15.62 4.66 -17.34
C ILE A 197 16.14 4.03 -16.05
N CYS A 198 16.25 4.86 -15.01
CA CYS A 198 16.37 4.43 -13.63
C CYS A 198 14.97 4.39 -12.99
N ALA A 199 14.62 3.27 -12.34
CA ALA A 199 13.35 3.14 -11.63
C ALA A 199 13.52 2.35 -10.32
N TYR A 200 12.81 2.69 -9.25
CA TYR A 200 12.73 1.81 -8.08
C TYR A 200 11.77 0.67 -8.36
N ARG A 201 12.23 -0.57 -8.19
CA ARG A 201 11.39 -1.75 -8.27
C ARG A 201 10.94 -2.17 -6.87
N SER A 202 9.63 -2.29 -6.69
CA SER A 202 9.00 -2.82 -5.48
C SER A 202 8.21 -4.07 -5.81
N HIS A 203 8.47 -5.16 -5.09
CA HIS A 203 7.67 -6.38 -5.24
C HIS A 203 6.37 -6.25 -4.44
N THR A 204 5.23 -6.47 -5.10
CA THR A 204 3.90 -6.48 -4.49
C THR A 204 3.23 -7.83 -4.73
N PRO A 205 2.21 -8.22 -3.94
CA PRO A 205 1.47 -9.46 -4.20
C PRO A 205 0.84 -9.53 -5.59
N SER A 206 0.59 -8.38 -6.23
CA SER A 206 0.07 -8.24 -7.59
C SER A 206 1.16 -8.22 -8.68
N GLY A 207 2.43 -8.39 -8.33
CA GLY A 207 3.57 -8.31 -9.23
C GLY A 207 4.52 -7.14 -8.92
N ASP A 208 5.44 -6.87 -9.85
CA ASP A 208 6.38 -5.77 -9.71
C ASP A 208 5.74 -4.42 -9.98
N SER A 209 6.02 -3.44 -9.12
CA SER A 209 5.74 -2.04 -9.35
C SER A 209 7.04 -1.31 -9.60
N HIS A 210 7.06 -0.43 -10.60
CA HIS A 210 8.19 0.45 -10.89
C HIS A 210 7.80 1.91 -10.64
N GLU A 211 8.72 2.67 -10.06
CA GLU A 211 8.58 4.10 -9.78
C GLU A 211 9.73 4.85 -10.43
N PHE A 212 9.42 5.91 -11.18
CA PHE A 212 10.38 6.64 -11.98
C PHE A 212 11.40 7.37 -11.11
N VAL A 213 12.67 7.34 -11.51
CA VAL A 213 13.75 8.11 -10.86
C VAL A 213 14.31 9.12 -11.83
N ASP A 214 14.86 8.65 -12.94
CA ASP A 214 15.45 9.51 -13.96
C ASP A 214 15.52 8.84 -15.33
N VAL A 215 15.74 9.65 -16.36
CA VAL A 215 15.87 9.23 -17.76
C VAL A 215 17.15 9.81 -18.36
N TYR A 216 17.81 9.02 -19.20
CA TYR A 216 19.06 9.38 -19.84
C TYR A 216 18.97 9.05 -21.33
N PRO A 217 19.26 10.02 -22.21
CA PRO A 217 19.43 9.76 -23.64
C PRO A 217 20.82 9.18 -23.96
N ASP A 218 21.83 9.50 -23.14
CA ASP A 218 23.21 9.07 -23.35
C ASP A 218 23.56 7.79 -22.58
N LYS A 219 24.11 6.81 -23.30
CA LYS A 219 24.45 5.49 -22.76
C LYS A 219 25.60 5.54 -21.76
N ASP A 220 26.60 6.37 -22.02
CA ASP A 220 27.81 6.40 -21.20
C ASP A 220 27.57 7.13 -19.89
N GLU A 221 26.77 8.18 -19.90
CA GLU A 221 26.22 8.80 -18.70
C GLU A 221 25.39 7.81 -17.88
N PHE A 222 24.47 7.08 -18.51
CA PHE A 222 23.68 6.07 -17.82
C PHE A 222 24.56 4.98 -17.17
N LYS A 223 25.60 4.53 -17.88
CA LYS A 223 26.56 3.57 -17.32
C LYS A 223 27.31 4.12 -16.11
N LYS A 224 27.73 5.39 -16.12
CA LYS A 224 28.37 6.02 -14.94
C LYS A 224 27.46 5.98 -13.72
N ILE A 225 26.19 6.36 -13.92
CA ILE A 225 25.16 6.31 -12.88
C ILE A 225 24.95 4.89 -12.37
N GLN A 226 24.82 3.92 -13.27
CA GLN A 226 24.64 2.51 -12.94
C GLN A 226 25.85 1.94 -12.18
N SER A 227 27.06 2.20 -12.64
CA SER A 227 28.30 1.75 -12.01
C SER A 227 28.49 2.35 -10.62
N PHE A 228 28.20 3.64 -10.45
CA PHE A 228 28.26 4.28 -9.14
C PHE A 228 27.27 3.62 -8.17
N TYR A 229 25.98 3.54 -8.53
CA TYR A 229 24.97 2.96 -7.65
C TYR A 229 25.26 1.50 -7.31
N THR A 230 25.67 0.70 -8.31
CA THR A 230 25.99 -0.73 -8.10
C THR A 230 27.18 -0.93 -7.17
N SER A 231 28.19 -0.06 -7.26
CA SER A 231 29.35 -0.07 -6.35
C SER A 231 28.94 0.41 -4.96
N TYR A 232 28.17 1.50 -4.89
CA TYR A 232 27.68 2.10 -3.65
C TYR A 232 26.85 1.12 -2.81
N GLN A 233 26.01 0.29 -3.44
CA GLN A 233 25.20 -0.72 -2.74
C GLN A 233 26.03 -1.84 -2.09
N LYS A 234 27.27 -2.05 -2.53
CA LYS A 234 28.19 -3.05 -1.95
C LYS A 234 28.95 -2.54 -0.73
N LEU A 235 28.95 -1.22 -0.51
CA LEU A 235 29.61 -0.58 0.62
C LEU A 235 28.67 -0.54 1.82
N ASP A 236 29.21 -0.58 3.03
CA ASP A 236 28.44 -0.48 4.27
C ASP A 236 28.98 0.63 5.19
N GLY A 237 28.13 1.11 6.10
CA GLY A 237 28.52 2.05 7.15
C GLY A 237 29.19 3.32 6.63
N GLN A 238 30.37 3.64 7.17
CA GLN A 238 31.11 4.87 6.85
C GLN A 238 31.61 4.90 5.40
N GLU A 239 32.06 3.77 4.85
CA GLU A 239 32.58 3.69 3.48
C GLU A 239 31.53 4.10 2.45
N ARG A 240 30.28 3.67 2.68
CA ARG A 240 29.13 4.07 1.86
C ARG A 240 28.94 5.58 1.86
N TYR A 241 29.07 6.24 3.01
CA TYR A 241 28.91 7.69 3.10
C TYR A 241 30.09 8.43 2.47
N SER A 242 31.32 7.96 2.67
CA SER A 242 32.52 8.50 2.03
C SER A 242 32.42 8.44 0.51
N ALA A 243 31.94 7.34 -0.07
CA ALA A 243 31.82 7.21 -1.52
C ALA A 243 30.94 8.30 -2.17
N PHE A 244 29.87 8.76 -1.50
CA PHE A 244 29.08 9.88 -2.01
C PHE A 244 29.80 11.23 -1.84
N ILE A 245 30.53 11.39 -0.74
CA ILE A 245 31.33 12.59 -0.49
C ILE A 245 32.42 12.73 -1.55
N ASP A 246 33.15 11.64 -1.82
CA ASP A 246 34.22 11.57 -2.82
C ASP A 246 33.68 11.86 -4.22
N LEU A 247 32.53 11.28 -4.58
CA LEU A 247 31.84 11.60 -5.84
C LEU A 247 31.52 13.10 -5.94
N ASN A 248 31.00 13.70 -4.86
CA ASN A 248 30.70 15.12 -4.87
C ASN A 248 31.98 15.97 -5.02
N TYR A 249 33.07 15.62 -4.34
CA TYR A 249 34.36 16.29 -4.54
C TYR A 249 34.83 16.17 -5.99
N GLU A 250 34.83 14.96 -6.54
CA GLU A 250 35.23 14.70 -7.93
C GLU A 250 34.44 15.57 -8.91
N ILE A 251 33.11 15.66 -8.74
CA ILE A 251 32.26 16.50 -9.59
C ILE A 251 32.56 17.99 -9.38
N MET A 252 32.71 18.43 -8.13
CA MET A 252 32.92 19.84 -7.80
C MET A 252 34.32 20.35 -8.15
N GLU A 253 35.30 19.47 -8.33
CA GLU A 253 36.67 19.81 -8.76
C GLU A 253 36.86 19.85 -10.28
N LYS A 254 35.87 19.41 -11.08
CA LYS A 254 35.97 19.49 -12.55
C LYS A 254 36.16 20.93 -13.01
N ASP A 255 37.02 21.10 -14.01
CA ASP A 255 37.24 22.37 -14.71
C ASP A 255 36.10 22.64 -15.72
N THR A 256 34.91 22.89 -15.16
CA THR A 256 33.67 23.19 -15.89
C THR A 256 32.84 24.19 -15.09
N ASP A 257 31.87 24.84 -15.75
CA ASP A 257 30.98 25.78 -15.10
C ASP A 257 30.29 25.17 -13.87
N LEU A 258 30.12 25.98 -12.82
CA LEU A 258 29.46 25.54 -11.58
C LEU A 258 28.08 24.95 -11.86
N GLU A 259 27.29 25.58 -12.74
CA GLU A 259 25.94 25.10 -13.06
C GLU A 259 25.95 23.68 -13.64
N ILE A 260 26.90 23.36 -14.52
CA ILE A 260 27.05 22.03 -15.11
C ILE A 260 27.32 21.00 -14.01
N ARG A 261 28.25 21.29 -13.10
CA ARG A 261 28.59 20.44 -11.95
C ARG A 261 27.40 20.24 -11.01
N LEU A 262 26.63 21.30 -10.77
CA LEU A 262 25.41 21.23 -9.94
C LEU A 262 24.31 20.39 -10.60
N PHE A 263 24.13 20.47 -11.92
CA PHE A 263 23.19 19.60 -12.62
C PHE A 263 23.66 18.13 -12.61
N GLU A 264 24.97 17.89 -12.71
CA GLU A 264 25.53 16.54 -12.64
C GLU A 264 25.28 15.90 -11.27
N ILE A 265 25.61 16.56 -10.16
CA ILE A 265 25.40 15.99 -8.82
C ILE A 265 23.90 15.73 -8.54
N LEU A 266 22.99 16.55 -9.08
CA LEU A 266 21.55 16.34 -8.94
C LEU A 266 21.08 15.00 -9.53
N LYS A 267 21.71 14.49 -10.59
CA LYS A 267 21.40 13.19 -11.17
C LYS A 267 21.67 12.07 -10.17
N TYR A 268 22.80 12.15 -9.44
CA TYR A 268 23.14 11.19 -8.39
C TYR A 268 22.25 11.31 -7.15
N ILE A 269 21.90 12.54 -6.74
CA ILE A 269 21.01 12.78 -5.60
C ILE A 269 19.64 12.13 -5.81
N ARG A 270 19.09 12.14 -7.04
CA ARG A 270 17.80 11.51 -7.37
C ARG A 270 17.78 10.01 -7.08
N LEU A 271 18.92 9.33 -7.20
CA LEU A 271 19.07 7.90 -6.85
C LEU A 271 18.85 7.60 -5.36
N PHE A 272 18.77 8.64 -4.53
CA PHE A 272 18.55 8.56 -3.09
C PHE A 272 17.35 9.36 -2.62
N ASP A 273 16.62 10.06 -3.52
CA ASP A 273 15.47 10.88 -3.17
C ASP A 273 14.17 10.04 -3.10
N ASN A 274 14.17 8.99 -2.29
CA ASN A 274 13.07 8.04 -2.19
C ASN A 274 12.50 7.88 -0.76
N SER A 275 11.39 7.16 -0.67
CA SER A 275 10.66 6.93 0.59
C SER A 275 11.39 6.00 1.57
N THR A 276 12.42 5.29 1.13
CA THR A 276 13.20 4.33 1.92
C THR A 276 14.59 4.82 2.33
N ALA A 277 15.10 5.89 1.73
CA ALA A 277 16.42 6.46 1.95
C ALA A 277 16.79 6.62 3.44
N GLU A 278 17.99 6.19 3.80
CA GLU A 278 18.42 6.16 5.19
C GLU A 278 18.72 7.57 5.73
N GLU A 279 18.57 7.76 7.05
CA GLU A 279 18.82 9.05 7.70
C GLU A 279 20.26 9.51 7.50
N GLY A 280 21.23 8.59 7.60
CA GLY A 280 22.64 8.88 7.34
C GLY A 280 22.90 9.32 5.90
N GLN A 281 22.25 8.67 4.92
CA GLN A 281 22.38 9.05 3.51
C GLN A 281 21.85 10.47 3.25
N LEU A 282 20.66 10.77 3.76
CA LEU A 282 20.06 12.11 3.65
C LEU A 282 20.95 13.17 4.31
N PHE A 283 21.50 12.87 5.48
CA PHE A 283 22.42 13.76 6.18
C PHE A 283 23.71 14.01 5.39
N THR A 284 24.31 12.97 4.83
CA THR A 284 25.52 13.07 4.00
C THR A 284 25.26 13.96 2.79
N ILE A 285 24.18 13.72 2.04
CA ILE A 285 23.81 14.55 0.88
C ILE A 285 23.62 16.02 1.29
N LEU A 286 22.86 16.28 2.36
CA LEU A 286 22.62 17.63 2.86
C LEU A 286 23.90 18.33 3.33
N SER A 287 24.84 17.59 3.89
CA SER A 287 26.13 18.13 4.35
C SER A 287 27.03 18.46 3.15
N SER A 288 27.09 17.58 2.15
CA SER A 288 27.85 17.76 0.91
C SER A 288 27.37 18.94 0.06
N LEU A 289 26.11 19.35 0.19
CA LEU A 289 25.52 20.47 -0.56
C LEU A 289 25.41 21.77 0.24
N LYS A 290 25.94 21.82 1.46
CA LYS A 290 25.71 22.93 2.40
C LYS A 290 26.09 24.30 1.84
N ASP A 291 27.18 24.37 1.09
CA ASP A 291 27.69 25.63 0.52
C ASP A 291 26.87 26.11 -0.68
N TYR A 292 26.13 25.21 -1.32
CA TYR A 292 25.31 25.47 -2.50
C TYR A 292 23.80 25.53 -2.19
N LYS A 293 23.40 25.42 -0.92
CA LYS A 293 21.98 25.34 -0.50
C LYS A 293 21.11 26.52 -0.97
N SER A 294 21.72 27.69 -1.19
CA SER A 294 21.04 28.90 -1.66
C SER A 294 21.06 29.05 -3.18
N HIS A 295 21.83 28.22 -3.90
CA HIS A 295 21.95 28.29 -5.35
C HIS A 295 20.63 27.88 -6.01
N PRO A 296 20.11 28.61 -7.03
CA PRO A 296 18.80 28.33 -7.64
C PRO A 296 18.60 26.88 -8.10
N ILE A 297 19.64 26.27 -8.68
CA ILE A 297 19.63 24.87 -9.16
C ILE A 297 19.42 23.86 -8.01
N ILE A 298 20.01 24.11 -6.84
CA ILE A 298 20.04 23.14 -5.72
C ILE A 298 18.95 23.41 -4.70
N LYS A 299 18.56 24.68 -4.51
CA LYS A 299 17.70 25.15 -3.41
C LYS A 299 16.47 24.29 -3.19
N GLN A 300 15.70 24.03 -4.25
CA GLN A 300 14.45 23.26 -4.14
C GLN A 300 14.69 21.81 -3.70
N THR A 301 15.70 21.15 -4.28
CA THR A 301 16.08 19.78 -3.91
C THR A 301 16.57 19.74 -2.47
N TYR A 302 17.39 20.71 -2.05
CA TYR A 302 17.91 20.81 -0.69
C TYR A 302 16.79 20.97 0.34
N GLU A 303 15.84 21.87 0.09
CA GLU A 303 14.69 22.11 0.97
C GLU A 303 13.80 20.86 1.10
N SER A 304 13.54 20.17 -0.02
CA SER A 304 12.79 18.90 -0.04
C SER A 304 13.48 17.81 0.80
N LEU A 305 14.78 17.60 0.59
CA LEU A 305 15.57 16.63 1.34
C LEU A 305 15.63 16.96 2.84
N LEU A 306 15.78 18.24 3.18
CA LEU A 306 15.80 18.71 4.56
C LEU A 306 14.47 18.45 5.27
N LEU A 307 13.35 18.67 4.58
CA LEU A 307 12.02 18.36 5.11
C LEU A 307 11.86 16.85 5.37
N ARG A 308 12.28 16.01 4.41
CA ARG A 308 12.26 14.55 4.55
C ARG A 308 13.13 14.09 5.72
N PHE A 309 14.36 14.60 5.83
CA PHE A 309 15.26 14.33 6.94
C PHE A 309 14.62 14.68 8.30
N LYS A 310 14.10 15.91 8.45
CA LYS A 310 13.42 16.36 9.68
C LYS A 310 12.19 15.51 10.04
N SER A 311 11.43 15.06 9.04
CA SER A 311 10.25 14.21 9.27
C SER A 311 10.62 12.83 9.83
N ARG A 312 11.83 12.34 9.53
CA ARG A 312 12.34 11.04 10.01
C ARG A 312 12.96 11.15 11.40
N THR A 313 13.69 12.23 11.68
CA THR A 313 14.29 12.45 13.01
C THR A 313 13.21 12.69 14.08
N LYS A 314 12.15 13.43 13.77
CA LYS A 314 11.02 13.65 14.69
C LYS A 314 10.23 12.38 15.03
N ARG A 315 10.25 11.36 14.17
CA ARG A 315 9.55 10.08 14.44
C ARG A 315 10.26 9.20 15.49
N LYS A 316 11.48 9.55 15.91
CA LYS A 316 12.23 8.83 16.96
C LYS A 316 12.05 9.42 18.36
N THR A 317 11.31 10.52 18.50
CA THR A 317 10.96 11.14 19.80
C THR A 317 9.54 10.71 20.20
N VAL A 318 9.37 9.44 20.58
CA VAL A 318 8.24 8.93 21.36
C VAL A 318 8.76 7.87 22.31
#